data_AF-A0A1S2W862-F1
#
_entry.id   AF-A0A1S2W862-F1
#
_cell.length_a   1.000
_cell.length_b   1.000
_cell.length_c   1.000
_cell.angle_alpha   90.00
_cell.angle_beta   90.00
_cell.angle_gamma   90.00
#
_symmetry.space_group_name_H-M   'P 1'
#
loop_
_entity.id
_entity.type
_entity.pdbx_description
1 polymer ?
#
loop_
_entity_poly.entity_id
_entity_poly.type
_entity_poly.pdbx_seq_one_letter_code
_entity_poly.pdbx_strand_id
1 'polypeptide(L)'
;MAVDGFSAWEQLYEQRLTRLRLPLNGATVTIGQAWHQAAHGTTRIDRQTAATAIVQTCAAEQDDFAMILNRIAGFRLQVYEKRGWDDLLTELCEQNRIKRPTIEAMLTAIDQNRPLFQSYYERKLRLAQITEPQWHDLEANTFKSDRPVSYATAQTIILKQFERLHPRLATFTKHVFEAGWIDAENRPNKAEGGFCASLPVLKESRIFMTYRETYQDVVTLAHEIGHAYHNSLLHDLPFLDQIKGTSIAETASTFMENLVLDAVIEQSAGKEKLAMLETKINEGLKYVGTVPNMFRFEQRFYSERKQGPVSSARIAALMREEEAGFYGDLLDEAAPFKWIYVSHFYDTGKAFYNIPYTIGYLLSNQLYTKVKQSQTAFSNQFEPLLRASGRASIEELMEQYLDGEPDSVAFWQQALEPLLSAIELYVQETEGLVD
;
A
#
# COMPACT_ATOMS: atom_id res chain seq x y z
N MET A 1 -6.43 -3.49 31.68
CA MET A 1 -6.21 -2.07 31.33
C MET A 1 -6.05 -1.85 29.82
N ALA A 2 -5.36 -2.72 29.05
CA ALA A 2 -5.23 -2.52 27.61
C ALA A 2 -6.58 -2.57 26.87
N VAL A 3 -7.43 -3.57 27.15
CA VAL A 3 -8.74 -3.74 26.50
C VAL A 3 -9.67 -2.56 26.81
N ASP A 4 -9.89 -2.25 28.09
CA ASP A 4 -10.82 -1.18 28.51
C ASP A 4 -10.24 0.24 28.40
N GLY A 5 -8.97 0.38 28.03
CA GLY A 5 -8.23 1.64 28.05
C GLY A 5 -7.65 2.03 26.71
N PHE A 6 -6.72 1.25 26.17
CA PHE A 6 -6.02 1.56 24.92
C PHE A 6 -6.86 1.13 23.71
N SER A 7 -7.21 -0.16 23.64
CA SER A 7 -8.00 -0.74 22.55
C SER A 7 -9.46 -0.26 22.52
N ALA A 8 -9.99 0.21 23.66
CA ALA A 8 -11.32 0.84 23.70
C ALA A 8 -11.40 2.10 22.83
N TRP A 9 -10.30 2.88 22.70
CA TRP A 9 -10.27 4.05 21.81
C TRP A 9 -10.26 3.65 20.34
N GLU A 10 -9.58 2.58 19.97
CA GLU A 10 -9.62 2.00 18.61
C GLU A 10 -11.02 1.49 18.27
N GLN A 11 -11.66 0.75 19.18
CA GLN A 11 -13.05 0.29 18.98
C GLN A 11 -14.02 1.47 18.86
N LEU A 12 -13.83 2.54 19.64
CA LEU A 12 -14.63 3.76 19.51
C LEU A 12 -14.40 4.43 18.15
N TYR A 13 -13.16 4.51 17.68
CA TYR A 13 -12.83 4.99 16.34
C TYR A 13 -13.58 4.19 15.27
N GLU A 14 -13.46 2.86 15.28
CA GLU A 14 -14.14 1.98 14.31
C GLU A 14 -15.65 2.18 14.34
N GLN A 15 -16.24 2.25 15.54
CA GLN A 15 -17.67 2.47 15.72
C GLN A 15 -18.11 3.85 15.18
N ARG A 16 -17.31 4.90 15.36
CA ARG A 16 -17.61 6.23 14.83
C ARG A 16 -17.48 6.26 13.31
N LEU A 17 -16.37 5.75 12.77
CA LEU A 17 -16.11 5.71 11.33
C LEU A 17 -17.22 4.95 10.59
N THR A 18 -17.60 3.77 11.09
CA THR A 18 -18.66 2.93 10.48
C THR A 18 -20.06 3.57 10.57
N ARG A 19 -20.27 4.51 11.49
CA ARG A 19 -21.51 5.28 11.62
C ARG A 19 -21.55 6.56 10.79
N LEU A 20 -20.43 7.01 10.22
CA LEU A 20 -20.43 8.18 9.33
C LEU A 20 -21.35 7.95 8.14
N ARG A 21 -22.19 8.94 7.85
CA ARG A 21 -23.20 8.91 6.81
C ARG A 21 -23.07 10.19 5.98
N LEU A 22 -22.68 10.02 4.72
CA LEU A 22 -22.36 11.12 3.82
C LEU A 22 -23.52 11.32 2.84
N PRO A 23 -24.07 12.53 2.70
CA PRO A 23 -25.06 12.82 1.68
C PRO A 23 -24.39 12.85 0.31
N LEU A 24 -24.85 12.00 -0.62
CA LEU A 24 -24.29 11.90 -1.97
C LEU A 24 -25.39 11.58 -2.98
N ASN A 25 -25.58 12.48 -3.96
CA ASN A 25 -26.56 12.32 -5.06
C ASN A 25 -27.98 11.94 -4.62
N GLY A 26 -28.47 12.55 -3.52
CA GLY A 26 -29.81 12.26 -2.97
C GLY A 26 -29.92 10.97 -2.16
N ALA A 27 -28.82 10.23 -2.02
CA ALA A 27 -28.70 9.07 -1.15
C ALA A 27 -27.80 9.38 0.05
N THR A 28 -27.74 8.45 1.00
CA THR A 28 -26.79 8.47 2.12
C THR A 28 -25.88 7.27 2.00
N VAL A 29 -24.57 7.51 1.92
CA VAL A 29 -23.55 6.47 1.72
C VAL A 29 -22.57 6.42 2.89
N THR A 30 -21.83 5.32 2.98
CA THR A 30 -20.70 5.18 3.91
C THR A 30 -19.49 6.00 3.42
N ILE A 31 -18.55 6.29 4.32
CA ILE A 31 -17.32 7.01 3.95
C ILE A 31 -16.48 6.24 2.91
N GLY A 32 -16.45 4.90 2.99
CA GLY A 32 -15.75 4.06 2.01
C GLY A 32 -16.37 4.15 0.61
N GLN A 33 -17.71 4.13 0.52
CA GLN A 33 -18.42 4.32 -0.75
C GLN A 33 -18.18 5.71 -1.35
N ALA A 34 -18.21 6.75 -0.52
CA ALA A 34 -17.90 8.10 -0.97
C ALA A 34 -16.44 8.21 -1.44
N TRP A 35 -15.48 7.64 -0.71
CA TRP A 35 -14.07 7.64 -1.10
C TRP A 35 -13.85 6.91 -2.42
N HIS A 36 -14.47 5.74 -2.60
CA HIS A 36 -14.43 5.00 -3.86
C HIS A 36 -15.00 5.84 -5.02
N GLN A 37 -16.11 6.55 -4.81
CA GLN A 37 -16.65 7.45 -5.84
C GLN A 37 -15.73 8.66 -6.09
N ALA A 38 -15.06 9.20 -5.07
CA ALA A 38 -14.09 10.27 -5.22
C ALA A 38 -12.87 9.83 -6.03
N ALA A 39 -12.38 8.60 -5.84
CA ALA A 39 -11.22 8.07 -6.56
C ALA A 39 -11.56 7.57 -7.98
N HIS A 40 -12.70 6.89 -8.14
CA HIS A 40 -13.01 6.09 -9.33
C HIS A 40 -14.29 6.51 -10.06
N GLY A 41 -14.93 7.61 -9.64
CA GLY A 41 -16.11 8.16 -10.31
C GLY A 41 -15.91 8.37 -11.81
N THR A 42 -16.92 8.03 -12.60
CA THR A 42 -16.88 8.05 -14.07
C THR A 42 -16.55 9.43 -14.61
N THR A 43 -17.17 10.47 -14.04
CA THR A 43 -16.93 11.86 -14.41
C THR A 43 -16.18 12.60 -13.29
N ARG A 44 -15.46 13.67 -13.65
CA ARG A 44 -14.81 14.55 -12.66
C ARG A 44 -15.84 15.14 -11.69
N ILE A 45 -17.05 15.45 -12.16
CA ILE A 45 -18.14 16.00 -11.33
C ILE A 45 -18.57 14.97 -10.27
N ASP A 46 -18.69 13.69 -10.63
CA ASP A 46 -19.03 12.64 -9.66
C ASP A 46 -17.96 12.51 -8.57
N ARG A 47 -16.68 12.60 -8.97
CA ARG A 47 -15.54 12.55 -8.05
C ARG A 47 -15.52 13.76 -7.11
N GLN A 48 -15.67 14.96 -7.66
CA GLN A 48 -15.66 16.21 -6.91
C GLN A 48 -16.84 16.31 -5.93
N THR A 49 -18.02 15.85 -6.34
CA THR A 49 -19.20 15.82 -5.47
C THR A 49 -18.97 14.91 -4.26
N ALA A 50 -18.39 13.72 -4.49
CA ALA A 50 -18.04 12.80 -3.42
C ALA A 50 -16.92 13.34 -2.51
N ALA A 51 -15.88 13.94 -3.10
CA ALA A 51 -14.79 14.56 -2.37
C ALA A 51 -15.28 15.69 -1.44
N THR A 52 -16.16 16.55 -1.95
CA THR A 52 -16.79 17.63 -1.16
C THR A 52 -17.59 17.06 0.01
N ALA A 53 -18.39 16.00 -0.22
CA ALA A 53 -19.19 15.36 0.83
C ALA A 53 -18.29 14.76 1.94
N ILE A 54 -17.13 14.19 1.58
CA ILE A 54 -16.14 13.69 2.53
C ILE A 54 -15.60 14.84 3.38
N VAL A 55 -15.14 15.92 2.75
CA VAL A 55 -14.58 17.08 3.43
C VAL A 55 -15.57 17.68 4.42
N GLN A 56 -16.82 17.92 3.98
CA GLN A 56 -17.86 18.50 4.84
C GLN A 56 -18.20 17.61 6.04
N THR A 57 -18.37 16.31 5.81
CA THR A 57 -18.72 15.37 6.88
C THR A 57 -17.56 15.21 7.87
N CYS A 58 -16.33 15.09 7.38
CA CYS A 58 -15.15 14.99 8.23
C CYS A 58 -14.92 16.27 9.02
N ALA A 59 -15.12 17.45 8.42
CA ALA A 59 -15.00 18.73 9.12
C ALA A 59 -16.01 18.88 10.26
N ALA A 60 -17.23 18.35 10.11
CA ALA A 60 -18.24 18.37 11.16
C ALA A 60 -17.89 17.45 12.35
N GLU A 61 -17.15 16.37 12.09
CA GLU A 61 -16.86 15.31 13.07
C GLU A 61 -15.42 15.37 13.61
N GLN A 62 -14.60 16.31 13.13
CA GLN A 62 -13.15 16.33 13.35
C GLN A 62 -12.76 16.38 14.83
N ASP A 63 -13.53 17.02 15.70
CA ASP A 63 -13.18 17.15 17.12
C ASP A 63 -13.27 15.80 17.85
N ASP A 64 -14.24 14.96 17.50
CA ASP A 64 -14.40 13.63 18.07
C ASP A 64 -13.23 12.72 17.65
N PHE A 65 -12.88 12.71 16.36
CA PHE A 65 -11.75 11.93 15.87
C PHE A 65 -10.42 12.43 16.43
N ALA A 66 -10.24 13.75 16.54
CA ALA A 66 -9.05 14.35 17.15
C ALA A 66 -8.91 13.91 18.61
N MET A 67 -10.00 13.90 19.38
CA MET A 67 -9.99 13.40 20.75
C MET A 67 -9.50 11.95 20.81
N ILE A 68 -10.03 11.07 19.96
CA ILE A 68 -9.68 9.65 19.95
C ILE A 68 -8.17 9.48 19.63
N LEU A 69 -7.70 10.12 18.57
CA LEU A 69 -6.29 10.08 18.15
C LEU A 69 -5.35 10.58 19.27
N ASN A 70 -5.71 11.67 19.93
CA ASN A 70 -4.97 12.23 21.07
C ASN A 70 -4.88 11.30 22.28
N ARG A 71 -5.91 10.46 22.50
CA ARG A 71 -5.95 9.51 23.62
C ARG A 71 -5.09 8.28 23.32
N ILE A 72 -5.16 7.75 22.10
CA ILE A 72 -4.30 6.66 21.63
C ILE A 72 -2.83 7.08 21.72
N ALA A 73 -2.46 8.20 21.11
CA ALA A 73 -1.08 8.68 21.14
C ALA A 73 -0.62 9.05 22.55
N GLY A 74 -1.51 9.63 23.37
CA GLY A 74 -1.21 9.92 24.78
C GLY A 74 -0.90 8.67 25.60
N PHE A 75 -1.66 7.59 25.40
CA PHE A 75 -1.40 6.31 26.05
C PHE A 75 -0.05 5.74 25.62
N ARG A 76 0.21 5.70 24.31
CA ARG A 76 1.48 5.19 23.73
C ARG A 76 2.69 5.98 24.26
N LEU A 77 2.61 7.30 24.31
CA LEU A 77 3.68 8.15 24.87
C LEU A 77 3.93 7.90 26.37
N GLN A 78 2.89 7.65 27.16
CA GLN A 78 3.07 7.27 28.58
C GLN A 78 3.72 5.90 28.74
N VAL A 79 3.41 4.95 27.84
CA VAL A 79 4.09 3.65 27.81
C VAL A 79 5.57 3.84 27.46
N TYR A 80 5.88 4.69 26.49
CA TYR A 80 7.27 4.99 26.10
C TYR A 80 8.07 5.56 27.28
N GLU A 81 7.53 6.56 27.96
CA GLU A 81 8.15 7.15 29.16
C GLU A 81 8.42 6.08 30.23
N LYS A 82 7.44 5.22 30.52
CA LYS A 82 7.58 4.14 31.52
C LYS A 82 8.59 3.07 31.13
N ARG A 83 8.82 2.87 29.82
CA ARG A 83 9.83 1.95 29.29
C ARG A 83 11.22 2.59 29.17
N GLY A 84 11.34 3.89 29.37
CA GLY A 84 12.58 4.64 29.12
C GLY A 84 12.89 4.79 27.64
N TRP A 85 11.86 4.81 26.78
CA TRP A 85 12.00 5.02 25.35
C TRP A 85 11.88 6.51 25.00
N ASP A 86 13.00 7.14 24.67
CA ASP A 86 13.03 8.55 24.26
C ASP A 86 12.69 8.74 22.77
N ASP A 87 13.14 7.81 21.94
CA ASP A 87 12.88 7.78 20.49
C ASP A 87 11.46 7.26 20.21
N LEU A 88 10.68 8.07 19.49
CA LEU A 88 9.31 7.75 19.07
C LEU A 88 9.24 6.48 18.20
N LEU A 89 10.32 6.17 17.47
CA LEU A 89 10.37 5.04 16.55
C LEU A 89 10.75 3.72 17.20
N THR A 90 11.08 3.70 18.50
CA THR A 90 11.54 2.48 19.20
C THR A 90 10.54 1.33 19.04
N GLU A 91 9.25 1.57 19.28
CA GLU A 91 8.20 0.54 19.15
C GLU A 91 8.10 0.02 17.71
N LEU A 92 8.09 0.90 16.71
CA LEU A 92 8.08 0.52 15.29
C LEU A 92 9.28 -0.38 14.95
N CYS A 93 10.48 0.05 15.33
CA CYS A 93 11.74 -0.64 15.06
C CYS A 93 11.77 -2.03 15.68
N GLU A 94 11.34 -2.16 16.95
CA GLU A 94 11.24 -3.45 17.63
C GLU A 94 10.19 -4.38 16.99
N GLN A 95 8.99 -3.86 16.69
CA GLN A 95 7.91 -4.63 16.07
C GLN A 95 8.28 -5.18 14.68
N ASN A 96 9.08 -4.43 13.92
CA ASN A 96 9.44 -4.79 12.55
C ASN A 96 10.87 -5.33 12.42
N ARG A 97 11.62 -5.43 13.53
CA ARG A 97 13.02 -5.87 13.57
C ARG A 97 13.86 -5.13 12.53
N ILE A 98 13.78 -3.81 12.58
CA ILE A 98 14.45 -2.90 11.67
C ILE A 98 15.14 -1.79 12.47
N LYS A 99 16.26 -1.31 11.97
CA LYS A 99 17.02 -0.22 12.54
C LYS A 99 16.59 1.11 11.92
N ARG A 100 16.72 2.15 12.73
CA ARG A 100 16.41 3.52 12.31
C ARG A 100 17.25 4.01 11.10
N PRO A 101 18.58 3.78 11.03
CA PRO A 101 19.37 4.19 9.87
C PRO A 101 18.88 3.60 8.55
N THR A 102 18.36 2.37 8.57
CA THR A 102 17.77 1.72 7.39
C THR A 102 16.52 2.45 6.90
N ILE A 103 15.64 2.88 7.81
CA ILE A 103 14.47 3.70 7.48
C ILE A 103 14.90 5.08 6.94
N GLU A 104 15.90 5.71 7.53
CA GLU A 104 16.40 7.02 7.13
C GLU A 104 17.05 6.99 5.73
N ALA A 105 17.84 5.95 5.43
CA ALA A 105 18.43 5.74 4.11
C ALA A 105 17.34 5.54 3.04
N MET A 106 16.32 4.74 3.34
CA MET A 106 15.16 4.51 2.47
C MET A 106 14.41 5.80 2.17
N LEU A 107 14.06 6.57 3.20
CA LEU A 107 13.34 7.84 3.05
C LEU A 107 14.17 8.86 2.26
N THR A 108 15.49 8.88 2.45
CA THR A 108 16.40 9.75 1.70
C THR A 108 16.39 9.41 0.20
N ALA A 109 16.42 8.12 -0.16
CA ALA A 109 16.34 7.70 -1.57
C ALA A 109 14.99 8.08 -2.21
N ILE A 110 13.89 7.91 -1.46
CA ILE A 110 12.55 8.34 -1.89
C ILE A 110 12.51 9.86 -2.13
N ASP A 111 13.02 10.65 -1.19
CA ASP A 111 13.01 12.11 -1.28
C ASP A 111 13.80 12.63 -2.49
N GLN A 112 14.92 11.99 -2.82
CA GLN A 112 15.74 12.32 -3.99
C GLN A 112 14.99 12.13 -5.33
N ASN A 113 13.99 11.25 -5.37
CA ASN A 113 13.21 10.96 -6.58
C ASN A 113 11.87 11.70 -6.64
N ARG A 114 11.55 12.52 -5.63
CA ARG A 114 10.30 13.29 -5.58
C ARG A 114 10.03 14.11 -6.86
N PRO A 115 11.01 14.78 -7.49
CA PRO A 115 10.75 15.51 -8.74
C PRO A 115 10.24 14.60 -9.87
N LEU A 116 10.73 13.35 -9.98
CA LEU A 116 10.25 12.42 -10.99
C LEU A 116 8.80 11.98 -10.68
N PHE A 117 8.48 11.71 -9.41
CA PHE A 117 7.12 11.40 -8.99
C PHE A 117 6.15 12.55 -9.30
N GLN A 118 6.56 13.80 -9.04
CA GLN A 118 5.79 14.99 -9.39
C GLN A 118 5.59 15.11 -10.90
N SER A 119 6.62 14.87 -11.70
CA SER A 119 6.51 14.93 -13.17
C SER A 119 5.48 13.96 -13.75
N TYR A 120 5.28 12.79 -13.12
CA TYR A 120 4.20 11.87 -13.48
C TYR A 120 2.82 12.51 -13.26
N TYR A 121 2.58 13.07 -12.08
CA TYR A 121 1.30 13.73 -11.78
C TYR A 121 1.06 14.95 -12.68
N GLU A 122 2.08 15.76 -12.94
CA GLU A 122 2.00 16.87 -13.90
C GLU A 122 1.58 16.38 -15.30
N ARG A 123 2.24 15.33 -15.79
CA ARG A 123 1.94 14.73 -17.09
C ARG A 123 0.50 14.22 -17.13
N LYS A 124 0.08 13.51 -16.09
CA LYS A 124 -1.28 12.97 -15.92
C LYS A 124 -2.33 14.08 -15.94
N LEU A 125 -2.12 15.15 -15.16
CA LEU A 125 -3.03 16.29 -15.09
C LEU A 125 -3.14 17.03 -16.44
N ARG A 126 -2.03 17.21 -17.16
CA ARG A 126 -2.03 17.81 -18.51
C ARG A 126 -2.80 16.95 -19.51
N LEU A 127 -2.58 15.64 -19.52
CA LEU A 127 -3.32 14.71 -20.38
C LEU A 127 -4.83 14.72 -20.08
N ALA A 128 -5.20 14.90 -18.81
CA ALA A 128 -6.57 15.04 -18.38
C ALA A 128 -7.16 16.46 -18.57
N GLN A 129 -6.37 17.43 -19.05
CA GLN A 129 -6.75 18.84 -19.23
C GLN A 129 -7.26 19.50 -17.94
N ILE A 130 -6.63 19.20 -16.80
CA ILE A 130 -6.99 19.75 -15.48
C ILE A 130 -6.02 20.87 -15.11
N THR A 131 -6.54 22.09 -14.92
CA THR A 131 -5.76 23.28 -14.57
C THR A 131 -5.81 23.65 -13.08
N GLU A 132 -6.85 23.21 -12.38
CA GLU A 132 -7.07 23.43 -10.93
C GLU A 132 -7.22 22.07 -10.24
N PRO A 133 -6.11 21.35 -10.07
CA PRO A 133 -6.10 19.98 -9.55
C PRO A 133 -6.45 19.91 -8.07
N GLN A 134 -7.29 18.94 -7.75
CA GLN A 134 -7.71 18.59 -6.39
C GLN A 134 -7.20 17.19 -6.06
N TRP A 135 -7.11 16.83 -4.78
CA TRP A 135 -6.59 15.51 -4.36
C TRP A 135 -7.25 14.32 -5.09
N HIS A 136 -8.56 14.41 -5.38
CA HIS A 136 -9.32 13.35 -6.05
C HIS A 136 -8.95 13.18 -7.54
N ASP A 137 -8.31 14.18 -8.15
CA ASP A 137 -7.84 14.09 -9.53
C ASP A 137 -6.53 13.30 -9.63
N LEU A 138 -5.77 13.18 -8.53
CA LEU A 138 -4.56 12.37 -8.48
C LEU A 138 -4.87 10.87 -8.47
N GLU A 139 -6.00 10.46 -7.92
CA GLU A 139 -6.42 9.05 -7.79
C GLU A 139 -6.98 8.47 -9.11
N ALA A 140 -7.55 9.31 -9.98
CA ALA A 140 -8.24 8.86 -11.18
C ALA A 140 -7.28 8.54 -12.32
N ASN A 141 -7.40 7.36 -12.95
CA ASN A 141 -6.60 7.04 -14.14
C ASN A 141 -7.03 7.87 -15.36
N THR A 142 -6.07 8.29 -16.17
CA THR A 142 -6.30 8.98 -17.46
C THR A 142 -6.68 7.99 -18.55
N PHE A 143 -6.07 6.81 -18.51
CA PHE A 143 -6.29 5.74 -19.48
C PHE A 143 -7.01 4.57 -18.80
N LYS A 144 -7.90 3.93 -19.57
CA LYS A 144 -8.62 2.73 -19.13
C LYS A 144 -8.43 1.64 -20.18
N SER A 145 -8.37 0.39 -19.71
CA SER A 145 -8.51 -0.75 -20.61
C SER A 145 -10.00 -1.04 -20.80
N ASP A 146 -10.44 -1.11 -22.05
CA ASP A 146 -11.82 -1.46 -22.41
C ASP A 146 -12.02 -2.99 -22.51
N ARG A 147 -10.97 -3.78 -22.25
CA ARG A 147 -10.99 -5.24 -22.42
C ARG A 147 -11.28 -5.93 -21.09
N PRO A 148 -12.43 -6.59 -20.94
CA PRO A 148 -12.67 -7.42 -19.76
C PRO A 148 -11.72 -8.61 -19.77
N VAL A 149 -11.13 -8.90 -18.62
CA VAL A 149 -10.25 -10.07 -18.41
C VAL A 149 -11.00 -11.08 -17.58
N SER A 150 -11.57 -12.11 -18.21
CA SER A 150 -12.30 -13.15 -17.48
C SER A 150 -11.40 -13.85 -16.45
N TYR A 151 -12.01 -14.42 -15.41
CA TYR A 151 -11.27 -15.15 -14.36
C TYR A 151 -10.43 -16.30 -14.93
N ALA A 152 -10.93 -17.01 -15.95
CA ALA A 152 -10.18 -18.09 -16.62
C ALA A 152 -8.95 -17.55 -17.39
N THR A 153 -9.09 -16.39 -18.03
CA THR A 153 -7.96 -15.71 -18.67
C THR A 153 -6.93 -15.28 -17.63
N ALA A 154 -7.36 -14.76 -16.48
CA ALA A 154 -6.47 -14.39 -15.38
C ALA A 154 -5.66 -15.58 -14.86
N GLN A 155 -6.31 -16.74 -14.63
CA GLN A 155 -5.62 -17.97 -14.25
C GLN A 155 -4.53 -18.34 -15.26
N THR A 156 -4.83 -18.25 -16.55
CA THR A 156 -3.90 -18.57 -17.63
C THR A 156 -2.70 -17.61 -17.64
N ILE A 157 -2.94 -16.30 -17.49
CA ILE A 157 -1.89 -15.28 -17.43
C ILE A 157 -0.97 -15.56 -16.23
N ILE A 158 -1.54 -15.74 -15.04
CA ILE A 158 -0.81 -15.96 -13.79
C ILE A 158 0.02 -17.24 -13.87
N LEU A 159 -0.59 -18.37 -14.25
CA LEU A 159 0.11 -19.65 -14.35
C LEU A 159 1.28 -19.59 -15.33
N LYS A 160 1.09 -18.95 -16.49
CA LYS A 160 2.15 -18.79 -17.50
C LYS A 160 3.34 -18.00 -16.96
N GLN A 161 3.10 -16.87 -16.26
CA GLN A 161 4.19 -16.08 -15.71
C GLN A 161 4.89 -16.80 -14.55
N PHE A 162 4.12 -17.48 -13.71
CA PHE A 162 4.68 -18.21 -12.58
C PHE A 162 5.48 -19.43 -13.03
N GLU A 163 5.09 -20.08 -14.12
CA GLU A 163 5.84 -21.17 -14.75
C GLU A 163 7.15 -20.68 -15.36
N ARG A 164 7.11 -19.52 -16.04
CA ARG A 164 8.31 -18.85 -16.56
C ARG A 164 9.30 -18.54 -15.44
N LEU A 165 8.81 -18.13 -14.27
CA LEU A 165 9.63 -17.86 -13.10
C LEU A 165 10.19 -19.13 -12.46
N HIS A 166 9.33 -20.08 -12.09
CA HIS A 166 9.76 -21.32 -11.45
C HIS A 166 8.69 -22.44 -11.46
N PRO A 167 9.02 -23.69 -11.83
CA PRO A 167 8.04 -24.79 -11.89
C PRO A 167 7.32 -25.10 -10.57
N ARG A 168 8.01 -24.93 -9.42
CA ARG A 168 7.40 -25.16 -8.10
C ARG A 168 6.29 -24.14 -7.80
N LEU A 169 6.49 -22.88 -8.20
CA LEU A 169 5.49 -21.84 -8.01
C LEU A 169 4.26 -22.13 -8.89
N ALA A 170 4.46 -22.47 -10.16
CA ALA A 170 3.35 -22.85 -11.05
C ALA A 170 2.58 -24.07 -10.53
N THR A 171 3.28 -25.09 -10.04
CA THR A 171 2.65 -26.29 -9.45
C THR A 171 1.80 -25.93 -8.23
N PHE A 172 2.33 -25.10 -7.33
CA PHE A 172 1.59 -24.59 -6.18
C PHE A 172 0.35 -23.81 -6.63
N THR A 173 0.50 -22.86 -7.53
CA THR A 173 -0.60 -22.00 -7.99
C THR A 173 -1.69 -22.78 -8.73
N LYS A 174 -1.31 -23.80 -9.50
CA LYS A 174 -2.27 -24.73 -10.09
C LYS A 174 -3.09 -25.44 -9.01
N HIS A 175 -2.44 -25.91 -7.94
CA HIS A 175 -3.13 -26.51 -6.80
C HIS A 175 -4.09 -25.52 -6.11
N VAL A 176 -3.69 -24.26 -5.92
CA VAL A 176 -4.57 -23.20 -5.36
C VAL A 176 -5.87 -23.07 -6.16
N PHE A 177 -5.80 -23.08 -7.50
CA PHE A 177 -6.98 -22.99 -8.36
C PHE A 177 -7.83 -24.27 -8.32
N GLU A 178 -7.20 -25.45 -8.34
CA GLU A 178 -7.90 -26.75 -8.39
C GLU A 178 -8.52 -27.15 -7.05
N ALA A 179 -7.91 -26.75 -5.93
CA ALA A 179 -8.34 -27.13 -4.58
C ALA A 179 -9.44 -26.22 -4.00
N GLY A 180 -9.94 -25.24 -4.76
CA GLY A 180 -11.01 -24.36 -4.32
C GLY A 180 -10.62 -23.40 -3.19
N TRP A 181 -9.36 -22.95 -3.15
CA TRP A 181 -8.88 -22.03 -2.11
C TRP A 181 -9.38 -20.59 -2.31
N ILE A 182 -9.88 -20.26 -3.49
CA ILE A 182 -10.22 -18.88 -3.89
C ILE A 182 -11.74 -18.69 -3.95
N ASP A 183 -12.24 -17.74 -3.16
CA ASP A 183 -13.59 -17.18 -3.30
C ASP A 183 -13.52 -15.87 -4.10
N ALA A 184 -13.62 -15.95 -5.44
CA ALA A 184 -13.47 -14.81 -6.35
C ALA A 184 -14.78 -14.16 -6.83
N GLU A 185 -15.90 -14.89 -6.83
CA GLU A 185 -17.15 -14.45 -7.46
C GLU A 185 -17.65 -13.11 -6.90
N ASN A 186 -18.00 -12.18 -7.78
CA ASN A 186 -18.69 -10.95 -7.41
C ASN A 186 -20.18 -11.22 -7.24
N ARG A 187 -20.67 -11.14 -6.00
CA ARG A 187 -22.06 -11.44 -5.63
C ARG A 187 -22.61 -10.43 -4.61
N PRO A 188 -23.95 -10.23 -4.55
CA PRO A 188 -24.57 -9.29 -3.62
C PRO A 188 -24.13 -9.50 -2.17
N ASN A 189 -23.87 -8.40 -1.46
CA ASN A 189 -23.44 -8.35 -0.05
C ASN A 189 -22.06 -8.96 0.25
N LYS A 190 -21.25 -9.32 -0.76
CA LYS A 190 -19.86 -9.69 -0.56
C LYS A 190 -19.03 -8.43 -0.25
N ALA A 191 -18.06 -8.56 0.65
CA ALA A 191 -17.13 -7.47 0.94
C ALA A 191 -16.25 -7.14 -0.29
N GLU A 192 -15.82 -5.89 -0.35
CA GLU A 192 -14.90 -5.38 -1.37
C GLU A 192 -13.44 -5.72 -1.02
N GLY A 193 -12.54 -5.64 -2.00
CA GLY A 193 -11.10 -5.89 -1.81
C GLY A 193 -10.67 -7.35 -1.96
N GLY A 194 -9.47 -7.66 -1.42
CA GLY A 194 -8.88 -9.00 -1.39
C GLY A 194 -8.11 -9.25 -0.08
N PHE A 195 -7.99 -10.51 0.32
CA PHE A 195 -7.07 -10.95 1.37
C PHE A 195 -6.71 -12.43 1.25
N CYS A 196 -5.60 -12.81 1.87
CA CYS A 196 -5.17 -14.20 2.02
C CYS A 196 -5.03 -14.58 3.49
N ALA A 197 -5.82 -15.55 3.95
CA ALA A 197 -5.74 -16.11 5.29
C ALA A 197 -4.94 -17.41 5.31
N SER A 198 -3.95 -17.53 6.20
CA SER A 198 -3.20 -18.78 6.43
C SER A 198 -3.98 -19.74 7.33
N LEU A 199 -4.00 -21.03 6.98
CA LEU A 199 -4.55 -22.11 7.79
C LEU A 199 -3.42 -23.09 8.16
N PRO A 200 -2.58 -22.76 9.17
CA PRO A 200 -1.32 -23.47 9.42
C PRO A 200 -1.50 -24.94 9.81
N VAL A 201 -2.61 -25.30 10.48
CA VAL A 201 -2.91 -26.70 10.84
C VAL A 201 -3.18 -27.56 9.61
N LEU A 202 -3.88 -27.01 8.62
CA LEU A 202 -4.15 -27.69 7.36
C LEU A 202 -2.99 -27.56 6.36
N LYS A 203 -2.04 -26.65 6.62
CA LYS A 203 -1.00 -26.23 5.69
C LYS A 203 -1.56 -25.70 4.38
N GLU A 204 -2.61 -24.90 4.49
CA GLU A 204 -3.31 -24.30 3.35
C GLU A 204 -3.46 -22.79 3.53
N SER A 205 -4.04 -22.13 2.52
CA SER A 205 -4.51 -20.75 2.62
C SER A 205 -5.92 -20.62 2.04
N ARG A 206 -6.61 -19.52 2.36
CA ARG A 206 -7.89 -19.12 1.74
C ARG A 206 -7.73 -17.72 1.19
N ILE A 207 -8.03 -17.57 -0.08
CA ILE A 207 -7.97 -16.31 -0.80
C ILE A 207 -9.39 -15.81 -0.99
N PHE A 208 -9.65 -14.60 -0.52
CA PHE A 208 -10.88 -13.89 -0.75
C PHE A 208 -10.60 -12.76 -1.72
N MET A 209 -11.44 -12.59 -2.73
CA MET A 209 -11.48 -11.35 -3.50
C MET A 209 -12.83 -11.16 -4.18
N THR A 210 -13.12 -9.94 -4.61
CA THR A 210 -14.25 -9.68 -5.50
C THR A 210 -13.72 -9.37 -6.91
N TYR A 211 -13.89 -10.30 -7.84
CA TYR A 211 -13.34 -10.23 -9.20
C TYR A 211 -14.32 -9.56 -10.18
N ARG A 212 -13.91 -8.47 -10.85
CA ARG A 212 -14.76 -7.64 -11.73
C ARG A 212 -14.32 -7.62 -13.19
N GLU A 213 -13.50 -8.59 -13.57
CA GLU A 213 -12.97 -8.73 -14.93
C GLU A 213 -12.11 -7.55 -15.38
N THR A 214 -11.37 -6.94 -14.47
CA THR A 214 -10.37 -5.90 -14.78
C THR A 214 -8.96 -6.45 -14.64
N TYR A 215 -7.98 -5.81 -15.27
CA TYR A 215 -6.57 -6.13 -15.02
C TYR A 215 -6.16 -5.92 -13.57
N GLN A 216 -6.76 -4.94 -12.87
CA GLN A 216 -6.52 -4.76 -11.44
C GLN A 216 -6.91 -6.00 -10.65
N ASP A 217 -7.97 -6.70 -11.05
CA ASP A 217 -8.37 -7.96 -10.41
C ASP A 217 -7.34 -9.07 -10.68
N VAL A 218 -6.71 -9.11 -11.87
CA VAL A 218 -5.63 -10.07 -12.18
C VAL A 218 -4.43 -9.83 -11.26
N VAL A 219 -4.05 -8.57 -11.09
CA VAL A 219 -2.94 -8.15 -10.21
C VAL A 219 -3.25 -8.52 -8.76
N THR A 220 -4.46 -8.19 -8.29
CA THR A 220 -4.93 -8.54 -6.94
C THR A 220 -4.91 -10.06 -6.73
N LEU A 221 -5.36 -10.85 -7.70
CA LEU A 221 -5.31 -12.31 -7.59
C LEU A 221 -3.86 -12.82 -7.50
N ALA A 222 -2.93 -12.27 -8.28
CA ALA A 222 -1.52 -12.60 -8.20
C ALA A 222 -0.91 -12.22 -6.84
N HIS A 223 -1.28 -11.06 -6.30
CA HIS A 223 -0.92 -10.58 -4.96
C HIS A 223 -1.29 -11.61 -3.90
N GLU A 224 -2.55 -12.02 -3.85
CA GLU A 224 -3.04 -12.96 -2.83
C GLU A 224 -2.43 -14.35 -2.97
N ILE A 225 -2.16 -14.81 -4.20
CA ILE A 225 -1.43 -16.07 -4.43
C ILE A 225 0.03 -15.94 -3.94
N GLY A 226 0.65 -14.77 -4.05
CA GLY A 226 1.97 -14.50 -3.47
C GLY A 226 1.98 -14.66 -1.95
N HIS A 227 0.97 -14.15 -1.26
CA HIS A 227 0.79 -14.41 0.18
C HIS A 227 0.57 -15.89 0.50
N ALA A 228 -0.29 -16.58 -0.26
CA ALA A 228 -0.53 -18.01 -0.09
C ALA A 228 0.75 -18.83 -0.28
N TYR A 229 1.57 -18.46 -1.26
CA TYR A 229 2.85 -19.09 -1.52
C TYR A 229 3.82 -18.85 -0.37
N HIS A 230 3.92 -17.61 0.13
CA HIS A 230 4.74 -17.32 1.32
C HIS A 230 4.29 -18.13 2.53
N ASN A 231 2.98 -18.23 2.78
CA ASN A 231 2.44 -19.05 3.87
C ASN A 231 2.87 -20.51 3.73
N SER A 232 2.80 -21.08 2.52
CA SER A 232 3.22 -22.46 2.26
C SER A 232 4.70 -22.73 2.60
N LEU A 233 5.56 -21.73 2.39
CA LEU A 233 6.99 -21.83 2.72
C LEU A 233 7.21 -21.82 4.25
N LEU A 234 6.29 -21.25 5.02
CA LEU A 234 6.39 -21.12 6.47
C LEU A 234 5.73 -22.29 7.22
N HIS A 235 4.77 -23.00 6.62
CA HIS A 235 3.98 -24.04 7.30
C HIS A 235 4.81 -25.18 7.92
N ASP A 236 6.01 -25.44 7.41
CA ASP A 236 6.94 -26.46 7.94
C ASP A 236 7.93 -25.91 8.98
N LEU A 237 7.88 -24.63 9.29
CA LEU A 237 8.74 -24.00 10.30
C LEU A 237 8.12 -24.07 11.70
N PRO A 238 8.92 -23.96 12.78
CA PRO A 238 8.40 -23.79 14.13
C PRO A 238 7.41 -22.61 14.21
N PHE A 239 6.35 -22.73 15.02
CA PHE A 239 5.25 -21.76 15.04
C PHE A 239 5.70 -20.29 15.18
N LEU A 240 6.68 -20.01 16.04
CA LEU A 240 7.19 -18.65 16.23
C LEU A 240 7.92 -18.11 14.98
N ASP A 241 8.56 -18.98 14.21
CA ASP A 241 9.23 -18.62 12.95
C ASP A 241 8.24 -18.37 11.81
N GLN A 242 6.96 -18.72 12.00
CA GLN A 242 5.88 -18.41 11.04
C GLN A 242 5.35 -16.98 11.21
N ILE A 243 5.66 -16.32 12.34
CA ILE A 243 5.18 -14.96 12.66
C ILE A 243 6.09 -13.95 11.97
N LYS A 244 5.66 -13.53 10.77
CA LYS A 244 6.33 -12.52 9.95
C LYS A 244 5.86 -11.10 10.29
N GLY A 245 6.77 -10.12 10.18
CA GLY A 245 6.42 -8.69 10.25
C GLY A 245 5.63 -8.22 9.03
N THR A 246 4.94 -7.08 9.15
CA THR A 246 4.12 -6.53 8.05
C THR A 246 4.96 -6.26 6.80
N SER A 247 6.15 -5.66 6.95
CA SER A 247 6.99 -5.29 5.79
C SER A 247 7.31 -6.49 4.90
N ILE A 248 7.76 -7.59 5.50
CA ILE A 248 8.19 -8.78 4.76
C ILE A 248 7.02 -9.62 4.25
N ALA A 249 5.81 -9.46 4.81
CA ALA A 249 4.61 -10.13 4.33
C ALA A 249 4.23 -9.66 2.92
N GLU A 250 4.44 -8.39 2.62
CA GLU A 250 4.14 -7.77 1.32
C GLU A 250 5.19 -8.07 0.24
N THR A 251 6.36 -8.59 0.62
CA THR A 251 7.44 -8.85 -0.33
C THR A 251 7.05 -9.90 -1.37
N ALA A 252 6.40 -10.99 -0.94
CA ALA A 252 5.99 -12.04 -1.86
C ALA A 252 4.83 -11.61 -2.77
N SER A 253 3.86 -10.89 -2.21
CA SER A 253 2.65 -10.48 -2.93
C SER A 253 2.96 -9.44 -4.01
N THR A 254 3.62 -8.34 -3.65
CA THR A 254 4.03 -7.28 -4.60
C THR A 254 5.04 -7.78 -5.65
N PHE A 255 5.85 -8.80 -5.33
CA PHE A 255 6.73 -9.42 -6.33
C PHE A 255 5.90 -10.08 -7.44
N MET A 256 4.84 -10.81 -7.06
CA MET A 256 3.96 -11.48 -8.01
C MET A 256 3.15 -10.47 -8.83
N GLU A 257 2.73 -9.35 -8.24
CA GLU A 257 2.13 -8.24 -8.96
C GLU A 257 3.05 -7.72 -10.05
N ASN A 258 4.31 -7.38 -9.71
CA ASN A 258 5.30 -6.87 -10.65
C ASN A 258 5.53 -7.83 -11.82
N LEU A 259 5.63 -9.13 -11.54
CA LEU A 259 5.81 -10.16 -12.56
C LEU A 259 4.65 -10.21 -13.56
N VAL A 260 3.41 -10.10 -13.08
CA VAL A 260 2.21 -10.08 -13.93
C VAL A 260 2.07 -8.75 -14.66
N LEU A 261 2.26 -7.63 -13.98
CA LEU A 261 2.18 -6.29 -14.57
C LEU A 261 3.19 -6.09 -15.70
N ASP A 262 4.47 -6.44 -15.49
CA ASP A 262 5.49 -6.32 -16.53
C ASP A 262 5.12 -7.14 -17.76
N ALA A 263 4.66 -8.38 -17.56
CA ALA A 263 4.27 -9.25 -18.67
C ALA A 263 3.08 -8.69 -19.45
N VAL A 264 2.09 -8.10 -18.78
CA VAL A 264 0.92 -7.48 -19.43
C VAL A 264 1.34 -6.19 -20.15
N ILE A 265 2.19 -5.35 -19.55
CA ILE A 265 2.69 -4.12 -20.18
C ILE A 265 3.50 -4.45 -21.44
N GLU A 266 4.38 -5.46 -21.40
CA GLU A 266 5.17 -5.92 -22.54
C GLU A 266 4.31 -6.45 -23.71
N GLN A 267 3.14 -7.01 -23.42
CA GLN A 267 2.21 -7.57 -24.41
C GLN A 267 1.14 -6.56 -24.87
N SER A 268 1.08 -5.38 -24.27
CA SER A 268 0.07 -4.34 -24.55
C SER A 268 0.63 -3.25 -25.47
N ALA A 269 -0.27 -2.51 -26.13
CA ALA A 269 0.09 -1.36 -26.96
C ALA A 269 -0.91 -0.21 -26.81
N GLY A 270 -0.50 1.01 -27.18
CA GLY A 270 -1.35 2.19 -27.17
C GLY A 270 -1.98 2.45 -25.79
N LYS A 271 -3.29 2.77 -25.78
CA LYS A 271 -4.04 3.11 -24.56
C LYS A 271 -4.04 1.99 -23.51
N GLU A 272 -4.03 0.72 -23.93
CA GLU A 272 -4.00 -0.41 -22.99
C GLU A 272 -2.67 -0.45 -22.24
N LYS A 273 -1.55 -0.26 -22.95
CA LYS A 273 -0.21 -0.16 -22.33
C LYS A 273 -0.14 1.01 -21.34
N LEU A 274 -0.67 2.18 -21.73
CA LEU A 274 -0.70 3.36 -20.86
C LEU A 274 -1.56 3.14 -19.60
N ALA A 275 -2.72 2.46 -19.72
CA ALA A 275 -3.55 2.13 -18.56
C ALA A 275 -2.83 1.19 -17.59
N MET A 276 -2.07 0.22 -18.10
CA MET A 276 -1.29 -0.70 -17.25
C MET A 276 -0.08 -0.01 -16.60
N LEU A 277 0.57 0.92 -17.32
CA LEU A 277 1.60 1.78 -16.74
C LEU A 277 1.05 2.67 -15.63
N GLU A 278 -0.08 3.34 -15.84
CA GLU A 278 -0.72 4.14 -14.78
C GLU A 278 -1.09 3.28 -13.57
N THR A 279 -1.57 2.06 -13.79
CA THR A 279 -1.86 1.11 -12.70
C THR A 279 -0.60 0.82 -11.89
N LYS A 280 0.49 0.42 -12.55
CA LYS A 280 1.77 0.13 -11.88
C LYS A 280 2.32 1.35 -11.14
N ILE A 281 2.27 2.53 -11.77
CA ILE A 281 2.79 3.77 -11.20
C ILE A 281 1.96 4.22 -10.00
N ASN A 282 0.63 4.24 -10.11
CA ASN A 282 -0.24 4.68 -9.02
C ASN A 282 -0.11 3.76 -7.80
N GLU A 283 -0.05 2.44 -7.99
CA GLU A 283 0.22 1.51 -6.88
C GLU A 283 1.59 1.75 -6.25
N GLY A 284 2.65 1.93 -7.06
CA GLY A 284 3.99 2.25 -6.54
C GLY A 284 4.04 3.58 -5.77
N LEU A 285 3.38 4.62 -6.28
CA LEU A 285 3.32 5.95 -5.64
C LEU A 285 2.51 5.95 -4.33
N LYS A 286 1.60 5.00 -4.10
CA LYS A 286 1.02 4.81 -2.76
C LYS A 286 2.11 4.46 -1.75
N TYR A 287 3.00 3.53 -2.09
CA TYR A 287 4.06 3.04 -1.20
C TYR A 287 5.23 4.02 -1.05
N VAL A 288 5.59 4.81 -2.08
CA VAL A 288 6.73 5.73 -2.01
C VAL A 288 6.33 7.20 -1.83
N GLY A 289 5.04 7.53 -1.92
CA GLY A 289 4.52 8.87 -1.72
C GLY A 289 3.56 8.96 -0.54
N THR A 290 2.38 8.35 -0.68
CA THR A 290 1.33 8.43 0.34
C THR A 290 1.79 7.90 1.69
N VAL A 291 2.38 6.70 1.73
CA VAL A 291 2.80 6.07 2.99
C VAL A 291 3.90 6.85 3.71
N PRO A 292 5.01 7.29 3.05
CA PRO A 292 6.01 8.13 3.69
C PRO A 292 5.45 9.46 4.23
N ASN A 293 4.52 10.10 3.53
CA ASN A 293 3.86 11.31 4.04
C ASN A 293 3.05 11.02 5.31
N MET A 294 2.29 9.93 5.32
CA MET A 294 1.53 9.51 6.50
C MET A 294 2.45 9.22 7.69
N PHE A 295 3.61 8.60 7.43
CA PHE A 295 4.63 8.37 8.44
C PHE A 295 5.18 9.67 9.03
N ARG A 296 5.54 10.66 8.18
CA ARG A 296 6.02 11.97 8.63
C ARG A 296 4.95 12.76 9.38
N PHE A 297 3.70 12.72 8.92
CA PHE A 297 2.55 13.29 9.63
C PHE A 297 2.44 12.71 11.04
N GLU A 298 2.50 11.38 11.17
CA GLU A 298 2.41 10.71 12.45
C GLU A 298 3.58 11.12 13.36
N GLN A 299 4.82 11.17 12.85
CA GLN A 299 5.99 11.60 13.64
C GLN A 299 5.81 13.02 14.19
N ARG A 300 5.33 13.95 13.36
CA ARG A 300 5.08 15.34 13.77
C ARG A 300 3.93 15.44 14.75
N PHE A 301 2.85 14.69 14.53
CA PHE A 301 1.73 14.62 15.45
C PHE A 301 2.17 14.10 16.82
N TYR A 302 2.92 12.99 16.91
CA TYR A 302 3.45 12.48 18.18
C TYR A 302 4.40 13.48 18.86
N SER A 303 5.21 14.19 18.07
CA SER A 303 6.13 15.22 18.57
C SER A 303 5.39 16.43 19.16
N GLU A 304 4.34 16.92 18.52
CA GLU A 304 3.46 17.96 19.08
C GLU A 304 2.66 17.41 20.27
N ARG A 305 2.18 16.17 20.19
CA ARG A 305 1.40 15.51 21.24
C ARG A 305 2.20 15.35 22.54
N LYS A 306 3.53 15.20 22.49
CA LYS A 306 4.40 15.21 23.69
C LYS A 306 4.23 16.49 24.52
N GLN A 307 3.84 17.61 23.91
CA GLN A 307 3.70 18.91 24.57
C GLN A 307 2.29 19.16 25.13
N GLY A 308 1.31 18.34 24.73
CA GLY A 308 -0.08 18.45 25.16
C GLY A 308 -1.05 17.91 24.10
N PRO A 309 -2.37 17.90 24.36
CA PRO A 309 -3.34 17.56 23.34
C PRO A 309 -3.27 18.51 22.13
N VAL A 310 -3.32 17.96 20.92
CA VAL A 310 -3.29 18.69 19.64
C VAL A 310 -4.72 18.89 19.15
N SER A 311 -5.09 20.11 18.77
CA SER A 311 -6.44 20.42 18.26
C SER A 311 -6.70 19.80 16.89
N SER A 312 -7.97 19.52 16.57
CA SER A 312 -8.41 19.05 15.25
C SER A 312 -7.92 19.91 14.10
N ALA A 313 -8.03 21.24 14.24
CA ALA A 313 -7.53 22.21 13.27
C ALA A 313 -6.01 22.10 13.05
N ARG A 314 -5.23 21.85 14.12
CA ARG A 314 -3.78 21.66 14.00
C ARG A 314 -3.44 20.32 13.36
N ILE A 315 -4.16 19.25 13.68
CA ILE A 315 -3.99 17.93 13.04
C ILE A 315 -4.27 18.04 11.53
N ALA A 316 -5.35 18.71 11.14
CA ALA A 316 -5.68 18.95 9.73
C ALA A 316 -4.61 19.79 9.02
N ALA A 317 -4.05 20.80 9.69
CA ALA A 317 -2.94 21.58 9.17
C ALA A 317 -1.66 20.75 8.98
N LEU A 318 -1.30 19.90 9.96
CA LEU A 318 -0.18 18.97 9.85
C LEU A 318 -0.31 18.05 8.64
N MET A 319 -1.50 17.46 8.42
CA MET A 319 -1.75 16.61 7.26
C MET A 319 -1.56 17.38 5.94
N ARG A 320 -2.15 18.59 5.86
CA ARG A 320 -2.01 19.45 4.67
C ARG A 320 -0.54 19.81 4.40
N GLU A 321 0.22 20.17 5.44
CA GLU A 321 1.63 20.52 5.33
C GLU A 321 2.47 19.35 4.80
N GLU A 322 2.21 18.12 5.25
CA GLU A 322 2.91 16.94 4.74
C GLU A 322 2.53 16.58 3.30
N GLU A 323 1.24 16.67 2.95
CA GLU A 323 0.81 16.44 1.57
C GLU A 323 1.38 17.49 0.62
N ALA A 324 1.38 18.77 1.01
CA ALA A 324 2.02 19.84 0.25
C ALA A 324 3.53 19.62 0.10
N GLY A 325 4.21 19.08 1.12
CA GLY A 325 5.62 18.74 1.02
C GLY A 325 5.93 17.75 -0.11
N PHE A 326 5.07 16.77 -0.34
CA PHE A 326 5.26 15.76 -1.38
C PHE A 326 4.74 16.18 -2.76
N TYR A 327 3.52 16.71 -2.82
CA TYR A 327 2.90 17.11 -4.08
C TYR A 327 3.40 18.48 -4.58
N GLY A 328 4.05 19.28 -3.73
CA GLY A 328 4.48 20.63 -4.10
C GLY A 328 3.27 21.51 -4.46
N ASP A 329 3.43 22.33 -5.50
CA ASP A 329 2.39 23.23 -5.99
C ASP A 329 1.37 22.53 -6.93
N LEU A 330 1.37 21.19 -6.99
CA LEU A 330 0.48 20.41 -7.86
C LEU A 330 -0.97 20.35 -7.41
N LEU A 331 -1.31 20.85 -6.22
CA LEU A 331 -2.65 20.78 -5.67
C LEU A 331 -3.08 22.14 -5.14
N ASP A 332 -4.26 22.59 -5.55
CA ASP A 332 -4.89 23.76 -4.93
C ASP A 332 -5.43 23.41 -3.53
N GLU A 333 -5.95 22.18 -3.37
CA GLU A 333 -6.39 21.65 -2.09
C GLU A 333 -5.93 20.20 -1.88
N ALA A 334 -5.19 19.99 -0.79
CA ALA A 334 -4.82 18.67 -0.28
C ALA A 334 -6.05 17.96 0.34
N ALA A 335 -5.87 16.75 0.88
CA ALA A 335 -6.90 16.01 1.62
C ALA A 335 -6.71 16.20 3.15
N PRO A 336 -7.07 17.36 3.74
CA PRO A 336 -6.73 17.71 5.13
C PRO A 336 -7.34 16.78 6.18
N PHE A 337 -8.38 16.02 5.82
CA PHE A 337 -9.09 15.11 6.71
C PHE A 337 -8.73 13.64 6.50
N LYS A 338 -7.68 13.34 5.73
CA LYS A 338 -7.19 11.96 5.52
C LYS A 338 -6.93 11.21 6.82
N TRP A 339 -6.45 11.92 7.84
CA TRP A 339 -6.21 11.37 9.18
C TRP A 339 -7.48 10.87 9.90
N ILE A 340 -8.69 11.17 9.41
CA ILE A 340 -9.95 10.64 9.97
C ILE A 340 -10.26 9.26 9.40
N TYR A 341 -10.14 9.06 8.09
CA TYR A 341 -10.58 7.83 7.44
C TYR A 341 -9.47 6.82 7.16
N VAL A 342 -8.20 7.18 7.40
CA VAL A 342 -7.12 6.21 7.47
C VAL A 342 -7.08 5.58 8.86
N SER A 343 -7.57 4.35 8.96
CA SER A 343 -7.64 3.57 10.20
C SER A 343 -6.27 3.28 10.84
N HIS A 344 -5.20 3.20 10.05
CA HIS A 344 -3.85 2.87 10.50
C HIS A 344 -3.32 3.80 11.61
N PHE A 345 -3.76 5.07 11.66
CA PHE A 345 -3.37 6.00 12.73
C PHE A 345 -4.00 5.68 14.09
N TYR A 346 -5.05 4.87 14.10
CA TYR A 346 -5.82 4.50 15.29
C TYR A 346 -5.55 3.06 15.74
N ASP A 347 -4.66 2.33 15.06
CA ASP A 347 -4.26 0.97 15.45
C ASP A 347 -3.46 1.04 16.76
N THR A 348 -3.96 0.33 17.78
CA THR A 348 -3.32 0.31 19.10
C THR A 348 -2.22 -0.75 19.19
N GLY A 349 -2.25 -1.77 18.33
CA GLY A 349 -1.26 -2.85 18.29
C GLY A 349 0.02 -2.50 17.52
N LYS A 350 -0.05 -1.61 16.53
CA LYS A 350 1.05 -1.31 15.60
C LYS A 350 1.35 0.18 15.59
N ALA A 351 2.55 0.56 16.01
CA ALA A 351 3.01 1.95 15.91
C ALA A 351 3.52 2.24 14.50
N PHE A 352 3.19 3.41 13.94
CA PHE A 352 3.63 3.79 12.60
C PHE A 352 3.33 2.73 11.53
N TYR A 353 2.13 2.14 11.62
CA TYR A 353 1.73 0.95 10.88
C TYR A 353 1.92 1.06 9.35
N ASN A 354 1.97 2.27 8.80
CA ASN A 354 2.09 2.48 7.36
C ASN A 354 3.49 2.22 6.80
N ILE A 355 4.57 2.67 7.45
CA ILE A 355 5.93 2.63 6.86
C ILE A 355 6.46 1.21 6.54
N PRO A 356 6.08 0.14 7.27
CA PRO A 356 6.33 -1.24 6.86
C PRO A 356 5.97 -1.56 5.41
N TYR A 357 4.87 -1.01 4.89
CA TYR A 357 4.44 -1.25 3.52
C TYR A 357 5.43 -0.71 2.48
N THR A 358 6.01 0.47 2.71
CA THR A 358 7.08 1.03 1.85
C THR A 358 8.31 0.12 1.84
N ILE A 359 8.71 -0.36 3.02
CA ILE A 359 9.86 -1.27 3.17
C ILE A 359 9.60 -2.56 2.38
N GLY A 360 8.41 -3.15 2.55
CA GLY A 360 8.01 -4.36 1.85
C GLY A 360 8.01 -4.23 0.33
N TYR A 361 7.44 -3.13 -0.18
CA TYR A 361 7.39 -2.80 -1.59
C TYR A 361 8.79 -2.62 -2.21
N LEU A 362 9.66 -1.84 -1.56
CA LEU A 362 11.01 -1.61 -2.07
C LEU A 362 11.89 -2.88 -1.98
N LEU A 363 11.79 -3.62 -0.89
CA LEU A 363 12.47 -4.92 -0.76
C LEU A 363 12.03 -5.89 -1.85
N SER A 364 10.74 -5.91 -2.15
CA SER A 364 10.16 -6.69 -3.24
C SER A 364 10.71 -6.29 -4.59
N ASN A 365 10.79 -4.99 -4.90
CA ASN A 365 11.36 -4.49 -6.15
C ASN A 365 12.83 -4.90 -6.32
N GLN A 366 13.62 -4.83 -5.24
CA GLN A 366 15.02 -5.27 -5.28
C GLN A 366 15.14 -6.77 -5.56
N LEU A 367 14.33 -7.58 -4.87
CA LEU A 367 14.27 -9.02 -5.08
C LEU A 367 13.77 -9.35 -6.49
N TYR A 368 12.77 -8.63 -6.99
CA TYR A 368 12.21 -8.75 -8.34
C TYR A 368 13.27 -8.52 -9.40
N THR A 369 14.03 -7.43 -9.32
CA THR A 369 15.11 -7.12 -10.27
C THR A 369 16.16 -8.23 -10.32
N LYS A 370 16.52 -8.84 -9.18
CA LYS A 370 17.50 -9.93 -9.12
C LYS A 370 16.96 -11.28 -9.60
N VAL A 371 15.69 -11.58 -9.32
CA VAL A 371 15.15 -12.94 -9.44
C VAL A 371 14.30 -13.17 -10.68
N LYS A 372 13.66 -12.13 -11.25
CA LYS A 372 12.63 -12.28 -12.31
C LYS A 372 13.05 -13.07 -13.56
N GLN A 373 14.35 -13.22 -13.82
CA GLN A 373 14.90 -13.97 -14.95
C GLN A 373 15.81 -15.15 -14.53
N SER A 374 15.88 -15.48 -13.25
CA SER A 374 16.78 -16.51 -12.73
C SER A 374 16.04 -17.51 -11.83
N GLN A 375 15.73 -18.69 -12.38
CA GLN A 375 15.15 -19.81 -11.62
C GLN A 375 16.06 -20.22 -10.44
N THR A 376 17.37 -20.11 -10.62
CA THR A 376 18.35 -20.40 -9.56
C THR A 376 18.26 -19.36 -8.44
N ALA A 377 18.15 -18.07 -8.77
CA ALA A 377 17.96 -17.03 -7.76
C ALA A 377 16.60 -17.16 -7.05
N PHE A 378 15.56 -17.67 -7.72
CA PHE A 378 14.29 -17.95 -7.06
C PHE A 378 14.46 -18.99 -5.94
N SER A 379 15.13 -20.11 -6.23
CA SER A 379 15.37 -21.17 -5.24
C SER A 379 16.39 -20.78 -4.15
N ASN A 380 17.39 -19.95 -4.49
CA ASN A 380 18.51 -19.67 -3.59
C ASN A 380 18.40 -18.32 -2.85
N GLN A 381 17.58 -17.38 -3.33
CA GLN A 381 17.40 -16.06 -2.72
C GLN A 381 15.94 -15.83 -2.33
N PHE A 382 14.98 -15.96 -3.26
CA PHE A 382 13.57 -15.66 -2.99
C PHE A 382 12.95 -16.57 -1.92
N GLU A 383 12.94 -17.90 -2.14
CA GLU A 383 12.34 -18.80 -1.14
C GLU A 383 13.07 -18.76 0.21
N PRO A 384 14.42 -18.75 0.28
CA PRO A 384 15.13 -18.68 1.56
C PRO A 384 14.87 -17.37 2.33
N LEU A 385 14.84 -16.23 1.64
CA LEU A 385 14.45 -14.94 2.22
C LEU A 385 13.05 -15.01 2.84
N LEU A 386 12.09 -15.54 2.09
CA LEU A 386 10.72 -15.69 2.58
C LEU A 386 10.62 -16.65 3.77
N ARG A 387 11.41 -17.73 3.80
CA ARG A 387 11.47 -18.67 4.94
C ARG A 387 12.14 -18.06 6.17
N ALA A 388 13.03 -17.09 6.00
CA ALA A 388 13.70 -16.41 7.10
C ALA A 388 12.87 -15.24 7.69
N SER A 389 11.74 -14.89 7.07
CA SER A 389 10.94 -13.70 7.37
C SER A 389 10.45 -13.58 8.82
N GLY A 390 10.23 -14.71 9.50
CA GLY A 390 9.77 -14.73 10.90
C GLY A 390 10.89 -14.83 11.94
N ARG A 391 12.16 -14.94 11.53
CA ARG A 391 13.30 -15.12 12.45
C ARG A 391 14.49 -14.17 12.24
N ALA A 392 14.57 -13.49 11.10
CA ALA A 392 15.63 -12.53 10.79
C ALA A 392 15.15 -11.08 10.94
N SER A 393 16.09 -10.16 11.11
CA SER A 393 15.87 -8.71 10.95
C SER A 393 15.77 -8.33 9.47
N ILE A 394 15.24 -7.15 9.17
CA ILE A 394 15.18 -6.65 7.78
C ILE A 394 16.59 -6.52 7.18
N GLU A 395 17.55 -6.06 7.98
CA GLU A 395 18.95 -5.95 7.57
C GLU A 395 19.56 -7.31 7.26
N GLU A 396 19.37 -8.29 8.14
CA GLU A 396 19.86 -9.66 7.94
C GLU A 396 19.28 -10.27 6.65
N LEU A 397 18.00 -10.02 6.34
CA LEU A 397 17.37 -10.48 5.10
C LEU A 397 18.01 -9.84 3.86
N MET A 398 18.27 -8.53 3.90
CA MET A 398 18.90 -7.81 2.79
C MET A 398 20.36 -8.24 2.58
N GLU A 399 21.14 -8.32 3.65
CA GLU A 399 22.55 -8.69 3.62
C GLU A 399 22.73 -10.13 3.13
N GLN A 400 21.93 -11.08 3.64
CA GLN A 400 22.11 -12.51 3.32
C GLN A 400 21.57 -12.93 1.96
N TYR A 401 20.47 -12.32 1.50
CA TYR A 401 19.74 -12.83 0.32
C TYR A 401 19.73 -11.86 -0.86
N LEU A 402 20.07 -10.58 -0.64
CA LEU A 402 20.05 -9.55 -1.69
C LEU A 402 21.42 -8.93 -1.94
N ASP A 403 22.47 -9.35 -1.23
CA ASP A 403 23.79 -8.68 -1.26
C ASP A 403 23.65 -7.16 -1.03
N GLY A 404 22.70 -6.78 -0.18
CA GLY A 404 22.28 -5.39 0.02
C GLY A 404 22.98 -4.74 1.20
N GLU A 405 23.11 -3.41 1.14
CA GLU A 405 23.54 -2.56 2.25
C GLU A 405 22.33 -1.76 2.75
N PRO A 406 21.66 -2.18 3.84
CA PRO A 406 20.39 -1.60 4.28
C PRO A 406 20.45 -0.10 4.62
N ASP A 407 21.60 0.35 5.11
CA ASP A 407 21.84 1.74 5.50
C ASP A 407 22.35 2.60 4.33
N SER A 408 22.42 2.03 3.11
CA SER A 408 22.89 2.71 1.91
C SER A 408 21.74 3.30 1.12
N VAL A 409 21.77 4.61 0.88
CA VAL A 409 20.84 5.29 -0.04
C VAL A 409 20.89 4.65 -1.43
N ALA A 410 22.07 4.20 -1.88
CA ALA A 410 22.24 3.59 -3.20
C ALA A 410 21.50 2.24 -3.33
N PHE A 411 21.40 1.45 -2.26
CA PHE A 411 20.59 0.22 -2.26
C PHE A 411 19.11 0.55 -2.51
N TRP A 412 18.59 1.56 -1.81
CA TRP A 412 17.20 1.98 -1.94
C TRP A 412 16.91 2.68 -3.27
N GLN A 413 17.91 3.34 -3.88
CA GLN A 413 17.81 3.83 -5.25
C GLN A 413 17.59 2.68 -6.24
N GLN A 414 18.37 1.59 -6.13
CA GLN A 414 18.16 0.40 -6.96
C GLN A 414 16.77 -0.22 -6.76
N ALA A 415 16.28 -0.24 -5.52
CA ALA A 415 14.95 -0.73 -5.19
C ALA A 415 13.81 0.13 -5.77
N LEU A 416 14.08 1.40 -6.10
CA LEU A 416 13.10 2.29 -6.74
C LEU A 416 13.02 2.09 -8.26
N GLU A 417 14.07 1.55 -8.90
CA GLU A 417 14.18 1.47 -10.35
C GLU A 417 12.96 0.89 -11.09
N PRO A 418 12.30 -0.18 -10.61
CA PRO A 418 11.10 -0.69 -11.30
C PRO A 418 9.96 0.33 -11.42
N LEU A 419 9.85 1.27 -10.47
CA LEU A 419 8.90 2.37 -10.51
C LEU A 419 9.42 3.54 -11.35
N LEU A 420 10.69 3.93 -11.16
CA LEU A 420 11.29 5.05 -11.91
C LEU A 420 11.23 4.76 -13.41
N SER A 421 11.64 3.56 -13.83
CA SER A 421 11.58 3.12 -15.22
C SER A 421 10.14 3.11 -15.78
N ALA A 422 9.14 2.78 -14.97
CA ALA A 422 7.74 2.81 -15.39
C ALA A 422 7.25 4.25 -15.62
N ILE A 423 7.62 5.18 -14.73
CA ILE A 423 7.30 6.60 -14.86
C ILE A 423 7.97 7.18 -16.12
N GLU A 424 9.26 6.91 -16.33
CA GLU A 424 10.00 7.38 -17.50
C GLU A 424 9.38 6.87 -18.79
N LEU A 425 9.04 5.57 -18.85
CA LEU A 425 8.37 4.98 -20.00
C LEU A 425 7.00 5.63 -20.24
N TYR A 426 6.21 5.89 -19.20
CA TYR A 426 4.93 6.58 -19.33
C TYR A 426 5.09 8.01 -19.86
N VAL A 427 6.06 8.76 -19.37
CA VAL A 427 6.38 10.12 -19.85
C VAL A 427 6.83 10.08 -21.31
N GLN A 428 7.62 9.09 -21.71
CA GLN A 428 8.05 8.91 -23.10
C GLN A 428 6.87 8.56 -24.02
N GLU A 429 6.05 7.56 -23.66
CA GLU A 429 4.91 7.08 -24.47
C GLU A 429 3.80 8.14 -24.62
N THR A 430 3.78 9.15 -23.74
CA THR A 430 2.80 10.24 -23.77
C THR A 430 3.36 11.57 -24.28
N GLU A 431 4.63 11.64 -24.69
CA GLU A 431 5.28 12.89 -25.10
C GLU A 431 4.54 13.59 -26.25
N GLY A 432 4.07 12.84 -27.24
CA GLY A 432 3.28 13.38 -28.36
C GLY A 432 1.78 13.55 -28.09
N LEU A 433 1.32 13.33 -26.84
CA LEU A 433 -0.09 13.45 -26.44
C LEU A 433 -0.37 14.69 -25.59
N VAL A 434 0.67 15.42 -25.20
CA VAL A 434 0.55 16.71 -24.51
C VAL A 434 1.03 17.80 -25.45
N ASP A 435 0.19 18.83 -25.65
CA ASP A 435 0.51 20.03 -26.44
C ASP A 435 1.57 20.91 -25.77
#